data_AF-A0A2R6APZ2-F1
#
_entry.id   AF-A0A2R6APZ2-F1
#
_cell.length_a   1.000
_cell.length_b   1.000
_cell.length_c   1.000
_cell.angle_alpha   90.00
_cell.angle_beta   90.00
_cell.angle_gamma   90.00
#
_symmetry.space_group_name_H-M   'P 1'
#
loop_
_entity.id
_entity.type
_entity.pdbx_description
1 polymer ?
#
loop_
_entity_poly.entity_id
_entity_poly.type
_entity_poly.pdbx_seq_one_letter_code
_entity_poly.pdbx_strand_id
1 'polypeptide(L)' 'MTITDPIKREIAARHLLRYKICRNCGAKAAITATKCRRCHSKNLRLKKQELRR' A
#
# COMPACT_ATOMS: atom_id res chain seq x y z
N MET A 1 11.47 2.03 -11.86
CA MET A 1 10.23 2.32 -12.61
C MET A 1 10.44 3.67 -13.29
N THR A 2 10.82 3.68 -14.57
CA THR A 2 11.18 4.91 -15.31
C THR A 2 9.93 5.51 -15.95
N ILE A 3 9.04 6.05 -15.11
CA ILE A 3 7.95 6.91 -15.59
C ILE A 3 8.47 8.35 -15.52
N THR A 4 8.72 8.94 -16.69
CA THR A 4 9.25 10.31 -16.82
C THR A 4 8.18 11.35 -16.51
N ASP A 5 6.93 11.07 -16.88
CA ASP A 5 5.80 11.96 -16.62
C ASP A 5 5.45 12.00 -15.12
N PRO A 6 5.51 13.17 -14.45
CA PRO A 6 5.28 13.27 -13.01
C PRO A 6 3.86 12.83 -12.62
N ILE A 7 2.86 13.12 -13.45
CA ILE A 7 1.45 12.76 -13.21
C ILE A 7 1.26 11.24 -13.21
N LYS A 8 1.78 10.54 -14.24
CA LYS A 8 1.69 9.08 -14.34
C LYS A 8 2.43 8.39 -13.20
N ARG A 9 3.56 8.96 -12.76
CA ARG A 9 4.34 8.46 -11.62
C ARG A 9 3.54 8.55 -10.32
N GLU A 10 2.82 9.64 -10.11
CA GLU A 10 1.99 9.77 -8.91
C GLU A 10 0.80 8.80 -8.91
N ILE A 11 0.15 8.62 -10.05
CA ILE A 11 -0.94 7.63 -10.22
C ILE A 11 -0.40 6.22 -9.91
N ALA A 12 0.74 5.85 -10.51
CA ALA A 12 1.37 4.56 -10.24
C ALA A 12 1.74 4.40 -8.74
N ALA A 13 2.30 5.44 -8.12
CA ALA A 13 2.64 5.42 -6.70
C ALA A 13 1.40 5.25 -5.80
N ARG A 14 0.27 5.88 -6.17
CA ARG A 14 -1.02 5.69 -5.47
C ARG A 14 -1.44 4.22 -5.48
N HIS A 15 -1.45 3.57 -6.64
CA HIS A 15 -1.90 2.19 -6.76
C HIS A 15 -0.90 1.17 -6.17
N LEU A 16 0.40 1.41 -6.31
CA LEU A 16 1.45 0.44 -5.93
C LEU A 16 1.95 0.57 -4.50
N LEU A 17 1.80 1.75 -3.88
CA LEU A 17 2.39 2.02 -2.56
C LEU A 17 1.38 2.49 -1.51
N ARG A 18 0.24 3.09 -1.88
CA ARG A 18 -0.73 3.61 -0.89
C ARG A 18 -1.74 2.55 -0.43
N TYR A 19 -1.24 1.46 0.16
CA TYR A 19 -2.07 0.46 0.83
C TYR A 19 -1.43 -0.05 2.13
N LYS A 20 -2.25 -0.69 2.96
CA LYS A 20 -1.83 -1.39 4.16
C LYS A 20 -1.71 -2.89 3.89
N ILE A 21 -0.83 -3.57 4.63
CA ILE A 21 -0.66 -5.03 4.60
C ILE A 21 -0.89 -5.55 6.01
N CYS A 22 -1.69 -6.61 6.17
CA CYS A 22 -1.80 -7.28 7.46
C CYS A 22 -0.51 -8.03 7.81
N ARG A 23 0.02 -7.83 9.01
CA ARG A 23 1.21 -8.55 9.50
C ARG A 23 0.95 -10.03 9.76
N ASN A 24 -0.30 -10.41 10.01
CA ASN A 24 -0.66 -11.79 10.36
C ASN A 24 -0.93 -12.65 9.10
N CYS A 25 -1.68 -12.13 8.14
CA CYS A 25 -2.12 -12.91 6.96
C CYS A 25 -1.65 -12.36 5.61
N GLY A 26 -0.90 -11.25 5.59
CA GLY A 26 -0.37 -10.66 4.36
C GLY A 26 -1.39 -10.00 3.43
N ALA A 27 -2.68 -9.98 3.79
CA ALA A 27 -3.72 -9.38 2.93
C ALA A 27 -3.48 -7.87 2.72
N LYS A 28 -3.63 -7.42 1.48
CA LYS A 28 -3.66 -5.99 1.13
C LYS A 28 -5.00 -5.39 1.56
N ALA A 29 -4.93 -4.24 2.22
CA ALA A 29 -6.06 -3.49 2.73
C ALA A 29 -5.97 -2.04 2.27
N ALA A 30 -7.13 -1.37 2.15
CA ALA A 30 -7.18 0.06 1.86
C ALA A 30 -6.42 0.87 2.93
N ILE A 31 -5.93 2.05 2.57
CA ILE A 31 -5.18 2.89 3.52
C ILE A 31 -6.06 3.38 4.68
N THR A 32 -7.36 3.54 4.43
CA THR A 32 -8.39 3.89 5.43
C THR A 32 -8.86 2.68 6.26
N ALA A 33 -8.40 1.46 5.95
CA ALA A 33 -8.84 0.28 6.69
C ALA A 33 -8.34 0.29 8.14
N THR A 34 -9.27 -0.03 9.05
CA THR A 34 -9.02 -0.17 10.50
C THR A 34 -8.78 -1.63 10.91
N LYS A 35 -9.28 -2.60 10.13
CA LYS A 35 -9.10 -4.04 10.35
C LYS A 35 -8.84 -4.80 9.06
N CYS A 36 -8.17 -5.96 9.17
CA CYS A 36 -7.99 -6.86 8.03
C CYS A 36 -9.31 -7.55 7.66
N ARG A 37 -9.69 -7.52 6.38
CA ARG A 37 -10.90 -8.21 5.88
C ARG A 37 -10.87 -9.75 5.96
N ARG A 38 -9.70 -10.35 6.17
CA ARG A 38 -9.51 -11.81 6.11
C ARG A 38 -9.37 -12.45 7.49
N CYS A 39 -8.57 -11.85 8.37
CA CYS A 39 -8.33 -12.37 9.73
C CYS A 39 -8.82 -11.45 10.84
N HIS A 40 -9.44 -10.31 10.50
CA HIS A 40 -10.05 -9.35 11.43
C HIS A 40 -9.05 -8.68 12.42
N SER A 41 -7.77 -9.02 12.34
CA SER A 41 -6.69 -8.37 13.09
C SER A 41 -6.56 -6.90 12.74
N LYS A 42 -6.26 -6.08 13.75
CA LYS A 42 -5.95 -4.64 13.62
C LYS A 42 -4.45 -4.40 13.38
N ASN A 43 -3.64 -5.46 13.35
CA ASN A 43 -2.20 -5.38 13.12
C ASN A 43 -1.87 -5.21 11.63
N LEU A 44 -2.18 -4.02 11.11
CA LEU A 44 -1.94 -3.59 9.74
C LEU A 44 -0.69 -2.69 9.70
N ARG A 45 0.22 -2.96 8.77
CA ARG A 45 1.37 -2.08 8.49
C ARG A 45 1.16 -1.32 7.19
N LEU A 46 1.66 -0.10 7.10
CA LEU A 46 1.75 0.61 5.82
C LEU A 46 2.84 -0.04 4.94
N LYS A 47 2.60 -0.07 3.62
CA LYS A 47 3.66 -0.44 2.67
C LYS A 47 4.73 0.66 2.68
N LYS A 48 6.01 0.25 2.65
CA LYS A 48 7.15 1.19 2.58
C LYS A 48 6.99 2.05 1.33
N GLN A 49 7.01 3.37 1.50
CA GLN A 49 6.80 4.34 0.41
C GLN A 49 8.11 4.81 -0.23
N GLU A 50 9.23 4.13 0.04
CA GLU A 50 10.48 4.43 -0.66
C GLU A 50 10.33 4.06 -2.13
N LEU A 51 10.17 5.10 -2.94
CA LEU A 51 10.31 4.98 -4.37
C LEU A 51 11.81 4.91 -4.64
N ARG A 52 12.38 3.70 -4.57
CA ARG A 52 13.80 3.48 -4.84
C ARG A 52 14.10 4.06 -6.23
N ARG A 53 14.94 5.09 -6.24
CA ARG A 53 15.29 5.91 -7.41
C ARG A 53 16.21 5.12 -8.33
#